data_AF-A0A931WJR0-F1
#
_entry.id   AF-A0A931WJR0-F1
#
_cell.length_a   1.000
_cell.length_b   1.000
_cell.length_c   1.000
_cell.angle_alpha   90.00
_cell.angle_beta   90.00
_cell.angle_gamma   90.00
#
_symmetry.space_group_name_H-M   'P 1'
#
loop_
_entity.id
_entity.type
_entity.pdbx_description
1 polymer ?
#
loop_
_entity_poly.entity_id
_entity_poly.type
_entity_poly.pdbx_seq_one_letter_code
_entity_poly.pdbx_strand_id
1 'polypeptide(L)' 'MNAQPFRVAILDDHEGLASSVPSFERLKARADVEVMQERLGSDEALGRALKEVNAVLLMRERTRFGDQQFSLLPALKLIA' A
#
# COMPACT_ATOMS: atom_id res chain seq x y z
N MET A 1 10.53 -22.83 7.17
CA MET A 1 9.38 -21.91 7.35
C MET A 1 9.43 -20.95 6.18
N ASN A 2 8.52 -21.05 5.21
CA ASN A 2 8.45 -20.04 4.15
C ASN A 2 7.93 -18.76 4.79
N ALA A 3 8.80 -17.76 4.93
CA ALA A 3 8.37 -16.43 5.28
C ALA A 3 7.40 -15.96 4.19
N GLN A 4 6.20 -15.53 4.57
CA GLN A 4 5.29 -14.84 3.65
C GLN A 4 6.03 -13.64 3.04
N PRO A 5 5.91 -13.39 1.73
CA PRO A 5 6.55 -12.24 1.09
C PRO A 5 6.05 -10.95 1.73
N PHE A 6 6.94 -9.96 1.86
CA PHE A 6 6.58 -8.65 2.41
C PHE A 6 5.59 -7.97 1.46
N ARG A 7 4.40 -7.60 1.94
CA ARG A 7 3.31 -7.06 1.11
C ARG A 7 3.33 -5.54 1.11
N VAL A 8 3.32 -4.94 -0.07
CA VAL A 8 3.40 -3.49 -0.29
C VAL A 8 2.23 -3.06 -1.16
N ALA A 9 1.51 -2.02 -0.71
CA ALA A 9 0.48 -1.37 -1.52
C ALA A 9 0.94 0.02 -1.95
N ILE A 10 0.77 0.36 -3.22
CA ILE A 10 0.95 1.71 -3.75
C ILE A 10 -0.44 2.33 -3.90
N LEU A 11 -0.73 3.41 -3.18
CA LEU A 11 -2.07 4.02 -3.16
C LEU A 11 -2.19 5.21 -4.11
N ASP A 12 -3.41 5.42 -4.61
CA ASP A 12 -3.82 6.61 -5.36
C ASP A 12 -2.98 6.86 -6.63
N ASP A 13 -2.50 5.79 -7.30
CA ASP A 13 -1.75 5.87 -8.56
C ASP A 13 -2.67 6.05 -9.78
N HIS A 14 -3.49 7.11 -9.76
CA HIS A 14 -4.51 7.39 -10.78
C HIS A 14 -3.96 7.41 -12.22
N GLU A 15 -2.70 7.79 -12.39
CA GLU A 15 -2.05 7.94 -13.70
C GLU A 15 -1.20 6.71 -14.10
N GLY A 16 -1.15 5.68 -13.25
CA GLY A 16 -0.35 4.47 -13.51
C GLY A 16 1.17 4.71 -13.53
N LEU A 17 1.65 5.77 -12.87
CA LEU A 17 3.04 6.19 -12.92
C LEU A 17 3.97 5.24 -12.18
N ALA A 18 3.48 4.50 -11.17
CA ALA A 18 4.31 3.60 -10.38
C ALA A 18 5.05 2.60 -11.26
N SER A 19 4.35 2.00 -12.24
CA SER A 19 4.94 1.02 -13.15
C SER A 19 5.90 1.60 -14.20
N SER A 20 5.94 2.93 -14.35
CA SER A 20 6.73 3.62 -15.38
C SER A 20 8.19 3.88 -14.97
N VAL A 21 8.53 3.71 -13.70
CA VAL A 21 9.85 4.06 -13.15
C VAL A 21 10.72 2.84 -12.86
N PRO A 22 12.06 2.89 -13.05
CA PRO A 22 12.93 1.73 -12.84
C PRO A 22 12.96 1.18 -11.41
N SER A 23 12.62 2.00 -10.41
CA SER A 23 12.58 1.57 -9.01
C SER A 23 11.45 0.58 -8.73
N PHE A 24 10.38 0.56 -9.54
CA PHE A 24 9.25 -0.36 -9.36
C PHE A 24 9.66 -1.83 -9.53
N GLU A 25 10.46 -2.14 -10.55
CA GLU A 25 10.97 -3.51 -10.75
C GLU A 25 11.93 -3.93 -9.62
N ARG A 26 12.70 -2.98 -9.06
CA ARG A 26 13.54 -3.25 -7.88
C ARG A 26 12.71 -3.55 -6.63
N LEU A 27 11.54 -2.92 -6.49
CA LEU A 27 10.61 -3.16 -5.39
C LEU A 27 9.94 -4.54 -5.54
N LYS A 28 9.41 -4.86 -6.73
CA LYS A 28 8.80 -6.17 -7.02
C LYS A 28 9.76 -7.35 -6.85
N ALA A 29 11.06 -7.15 -7.05
CA ALA A 29 12.07 -8.17 -6.78
C ALA A 29 12.21 -8.53 -5.28
N ARG A 30 11.62 -7.73 -4.37
CA ARG A 30 11.79 -7.84 -2.91
C ARG A 30 10.47 -7.96 -2.13
N ALA A 31 9.34 -7.70 -2.77
CA ALA A 31 8.03 -7.61 -2.15
C ALA A 31 6.91 -8.04 -3.11
N ASP A 32 5.79 -8.49 -2.54
CA ASP A 32 4.52 -8.63 -3.24
C ASP A 32 3.89 -7.23 -3.34
N VAL A 33 3.79 -6.67 -4.55
CA VAL A 33 3.42 -5.27 -4.77
C VAL A 33 2.07 -5.20 -5.47
N GLU A 34 1.11 -4.54 -4.82
CA GLU A 34 -0.19 -4.20 -5.39
C GLU A 34 -0.26 -2.69 -5.68
N VAL A 35 -0.74 -2.32 -6.86
CA VAL A 35 -0.93 -0.91 -7.26
C VAL A 35 -2.42 -0.60 -7.29
N MET A 36 -2.84 0.33 -6.46
CA MET A 36 -4.21 0.79 -6.36
C MET A 36 -4.35 2.12 -7.10
N GLN A 37 -4.96 2.08 -8.29
CA GLN A 37 -5.15 3.26 -9.11
C GLN A 37 -6.28 4.15 -8.60
N GLU A 38 -7.26 3.58 -7.92
CA GLU A 38 -8.40 4.31 -7.38
C GLU A 38 -8.28 4.53 -5.88
N ARG A 39 -8.90 5.62 -5.41
CA ARG A 39 -8.90 5.98 -4.00
C ARG A 39 -9.79 5.04 -3.20
N LEU A 40 -9.30 4.58 -2.05
CA LEU A 40 -10.10 3.87 -1.06
C LEU A 40 -11.06 4.86 -0.38
N GLY A 41 -12.33 4.84 -0.77
CA GLY A 41 -13.31 5.88 -0.42
C GLY A 41 -13.90 5.79 0.99
N SER A 42 -13.63 4.73 1.75
CA SER A 42 -14.12 4.56 3.13
C SER A 42 -13.12 3.81 3.99
N ASP A 43 -13.29 3.92 5.30
CA ASP A 43 -12.47 3.18 6.27
C ASP A 43 -12.69 1.67 6.15
N GLU A 44 -13.90 1.21 5.83
CA GLU A 44 -14.13 -0.22 5.59
C GLU A 44 -13.40 -0.71 4.34
N ALA A 45 -13.39 0.08 3.26
CA ALA A 45 -12.66 -0.25 2.05
C ALA A 45 -11.15 -0.29 2.32
N LEU A 46 -10.64 0.70 3.07
CA LEU A 46 -9.24 0.78 3.49
C LEU A 46 -8.84 -0.42 4.36
N GLY A 47 -9.63 -0.72 5.39
CA GLY A 47 -9.37 -1.85 6.28
C GLY A 47 -9.40 -3.17 5.53
N ARG A 48 -10.35 -3.38 4.60
CA ARG A 48 -10.41 -4.60 3.80
C ARG A 48 -9.19 -4.76 2.88
N ALA A 49 -8.80 -3.69 2.20
CA ALA A 49 -7.70 -3.71 1.25
C ALA A 49 -6.34 -3.89 1.93
N LEU A 50 -6.12 -3.21 3.06
CA LEU A 50 -4.79 -3.03 3.62
C LEU A 50 -4.54 -3.84 4.89
N LYS A 51 -5.50 -4.64 5.36
CA LYS A 51 -5.40 -5.42 6.63
C LYS A 51 -4.10 -6.20 6.78
N GLU A 52 -3.63 -6.81 5.70
CA GLU A 52 -2.45 -7.69 5.66
C GLU A 52 -1.22 -7.02 5.01
N VAL A 53 -1.34 -5.76 4.60
CA VAL A 53 -0.27 -5.00 3.97
C VAL A 53 0.77 -4.60 5.02
N ASN A 54 2.05 -4.79 4.70
CA ASN A 54 3.15 -4.47 5.60
C ASN A 54 3.68 -3.05 5.39
N ALA A 55 3.60 -2.52 4.16
CA ALA A 55 3.94 -1.13 3.89
C ALA A 55 3.00 -0.49 2.86
N VAL A 56 2.74 0.80 3.02
CA VAL A 56 2.03 1.61 2.03
C VAL A 56 2.96 2.68 1.48
N LEU A 57 2.97 2.83 0.16
CA LEU A 57 3.61 3.91 -0.58
C LEU A 57 2.52 4.90 -1.00
N LEU A 58 2.62 6.13 -0.54
CA LEU A 58 1.63 7.16 -0.80
C LEU A 58 2.01 8.01 -2.01
N MET A 59 1.07 8.16 -2.94
CA MET A 59 1.20 9.16 -3.98
C MET A 59 0.82 10.54 -3.43
N ARG A 60 1.82 11.24 -2.87
CA ARG A 60 1.62 12.55 -2.19
C ARG A 60 0.66 12.42 -0.99
N GLU A 61 0.08 13.52 -0.54
CA GLU A 61 -0.83 13.61 0.61
C GLU A 61 -2.29 13.25 0.25
N ARG A 62 -2.52 12.20 -0.56
CA ARG A 62 -3.85 11.84 -1.09
C ARG A 62 -4.70 10.97 -0.15
N THR A 63 -4.06 10.20 0.73
CA THR A 63 -4.73 9.36 1.74
C THR A 63 -4.33 9.78 3.15
N ARG A 64 -5.33 9.94 4.03
CA ARG A 64 -5.15 10.30 5.45
C ARG A 64 -5.05 9.03 6.31
N PHE A 65 -4.06 8.98 7.19
CA PHE A 65 -3.94 7.97 8.23
C PHE A 65 -4.03 8.64 9.61
N GLY A 66 -5.15 8.44 10.31
CA GLY A 66 -5.34 8.79 11.72
C GLY A 66 -5.60 7.54 12.57
N ASP A 67 -5.93 7.74 13.84
CA ASP A 67 -6.09 6.66 14.83
C ASP A 67 -7.05 5.56 14.35
N GLN A 68 -8.16 5.96 13.74
CA GLN A 68 -9.14 5.02 13.18
C GLN A 68 -8.54 4.17 12.07
N GLN A 69 -7.84 4.77 11.10
CA GLN A 69 -7.20 4.02 10.02
C GLN A 69 -6.11 3.09 10.57
N PHE A 70 -5.26 3.56 11.48
CA PHE A 70 -4.23 2.71 12.08
C PHE A 70 -4.80 1.51 12.84
N SER A 71 -5.95 1.68 13.51
CA SER A 71 -6.61 0.57 14.22
C SER A 71 -7.06 -0.57 13.29
N LEU A 72 -7.29 -0.26 12.01
CA LEU A 72 -7.72 -1.22 10.98
C LEU A 72 -6.55 -1.96 10.33
N LEU A 73 -5.30 -1.53 10.58
CA LEU A 73 -4.11 -1.97 9.85
C LEU A 73 -3.08 -2.66 10.76
N PRO A 74 -3.43 -3.80 11.37
CA PRO A 74 -2.58 -4.45 12.37
C PRO A 74 -1.26 -4.99 11.82
N ALA A 75 -1.15 -5.22 10.50
CA ALA A 75 0.06 -5.71 9.85
C ALA A 75 0.99 -4.59 9.37
N LEU A 76 0.55 -3.34 9.44
CA LEU A 76 1.27 -2.20 8.87
C LEU A 76 2.50 -1.88 9.70
N LYS A 77 3.64 -1.73 9.01
CA LYS A 77 4.95 -1.46 9.63
C LYS A 77 5.61 -0.20 9.10
N LEU A 78 5.19 0.28 7.92
CA LEU A 78 5.82 1.41 7.24
C LEU A 78 4.81 2.19 6.39
N ILE A 79 4.90 3.51 6.45
CA ILE A 79 4.31 4.44 5.49
C ILE A 79 5.47 5.21 4.85
N ALA A 80 5.49 5.29 3.51
CA ALA A 80 6.53 5.96 2.73
C ALA A 80 5.93 6.94 1.72
#